data_AF-A0A383F6L1-F1
#
_entry.id   AF-A0A383F6L1-F1
#
_cell.length_a   1.000
_cell.length_b   1.000
_cell.length_c   1.000
_cell.angle_alpha   90.00
_cell.angle_beta   90.00
_cell.angle_gamma   90.00
#
_symmetry.space_group_name_H-M   'P 1'
#
loop_
_entity.id
_entity.type
_entity.pdbx_description
1 polymer ?
#
loop_
_entity_poly.entity_id
_entity_poly.type
_entity_poly.pdbx_seq_one_letter_code
_entity_poly.pdbx_strand_id
1 'polypeptide(L)'
;MLATTQPNTKPTVRKFDIHSDFVPSGDQPSAIAALMDGLLRGERDQVLLGVTGSGKTFTMAHVIQQSQRPSLILAPNKTLAAQLYGEMTEFFPENSVEYFVSYYDYYQPEAYVPRSDTYIEKDASINEQIDRMRHSATRALLEHDDVVIVASVSCIYGIGSFETYSQMIVELATGDRVERNKLLRRLVELQYKRNDTNFVRGVFRARGDSVEIFPAHYEDRA
;
A
#
# COMPACT_ATOMS: atom_id res chain seq x y z
N MET A 1 -33.25 17.66 -12.41
CA MET A 1 -32.38 18.26 -13.44
C MET A 1 -31.03 17.60 -13.29
N LEU A 2 -30.55 17.01 -14.38
CA LEU A 2 -29.48 16.01 -14.53
C LEU A 2 -28.36 16.04 -13.47
N ALA A 3 -28.21 14.93 -12.73
CA ALA A 3 -26.99 14.61 -12.01
C ALA A 3 -25.91 14.27 -13.05
N THR A 4 -25.06 15.23 -13.37
CA THR A 4 -23.83 14.99 -14.12
C THR A 4 -22.86 14.24 -13.21
N THR A 5 -22.81 12.92 -13.36
CA THR A 5 -21.67 12.10 -12.96
C THR A 5 -20.44 12.66 -13.66
N GLN A 6 -19.61 13.39 -12.92
CA GLN A 6 -18.29 13.78 -13.40
C GLN A 6 -17.44 12.53 -13.63
N PRO A 7 -16.57 12.55 -14.66
CA PRO A 7 -15.82 11.38 -15.08
C PRO A 7 -14.84 10.99 -13.97
N ASN A 8 -14.88 9.71 -13.60
CA ASN A 8 -13.85 9.00 -12.86
C ASN A 8 -12.49 9.49 -13.34
N THR A 9 -11.77 10.28 -12.53
CA THR A 9 -10.42 10.75 -12.89
C THR A 9 -9.57 9.51 -13.03
N LYS A 10 -9.28 9.13 -14.28
CA LYS A 10 -8.41 8.00 -14.57
C LYS A 10 -7.11 8.22 -13.79
N PRO A 11 -6.59 7.19 -13.10
CA PRO A 11 -5.28 7.28 -12.46
C PRO A 11 -4.28 7.81 -13.48
N THR A 12 -3.39 8.71 -13.06
CA THR A 12 -2.29 9.16 -13.91
C THR A 12 -1.50 7.92 -14.30
N VAL A 13 -1.57 7.52 -15.57
CA VAL A 13 -0.92 6.31 -16.09
C VAL A 13 0.59 6.56 -16.13
N ARG A 14 1.24 6.41 -14.98
CA ARG A 14 2.68 6.26 -14.90
C ARG A 14 3.02 4.84 -15.30
N LYS A 15 4.12 4.69 -16.02
CA LYS A 15 4.64 3.38 -16.40
C LYS A 15 5.66 2.95 -15.38
N PHE A 16 5.74 1.65 -15.11
CA PHE A 16 6.88 1.11 -14.38
C PHE A 16 8.16 1.39 -15.15
N ASP A 17 9.18 1.91 -14.46
CA ASP A 17 10.48 2.26 -15.04
C ASP A 17 11.59 1.93 -14.05
N ILE A 18 12.47 1.00 -14.42
CA ILE A 18 13.58 0.55 -13.59
C ILE A 18 14.74 1.52 -13.72
N HIS A 19 15.23 2.00 -12.59
CA HIS A 19 16.45 2.79 -12.50
C HIS A 19 17.57 1.89 -11.99
N SER A 20 18.51 1.55 -12.88
CA SER A 20 19.66 0.73 -12.53
C SER A 20 20.82 0.95 -13.50
N ASP A 21 22.04 0.97 -12.98
CA ASP A 21 23.27 0.93 -13.79
C ASP A 21 23.55 -0.47 -14.35
N PHE A 22 22.85 -1.49 -13.82
CA PHE A 22 23.00 -2.88 -14.24
C PHE A 22 22.07 -3.20 -15.42
N VAL A 23 22.53 -4.10 -16.28
CA VAL A 23 21.74 -4.66 -17.38
C VAL A 23 21.59 -6.16 -17.15
N PRO A 24 20.43 -6.78 -17.49
CA PRO A 24 20.26 -8.22 -17.38
C PRO A 24 21.41 -8.99 -18.02
N SER A 25 22.00 -9.92 -17.26
CA SER A 25 23.18 -10.68 -17.68
C SER A 25 23.09 -12.15 -17.29
N GLY A 26 23.98 -12.99 -17.84
CA GLY A 26 23.93 -14.44 -17.67
C GLY A 26 22.60 -15.02 -18.16
N ASP A 27 21.92 -15.79 -17.30
CA ASP A 27 20.64 -16.42 -17.61
C ASP A 27 19.42 -15.51 -17.42
N GLN A 28 19.60 -14.27 -16.95
CA GLN A 28 18.48 -13.36 -16.69
C GLN A 28 17.70 -12.99 -17.96
N PRO A 29 18.33 -12.64 -19.11
CA PRO A 29 17.58 -12.26 -20.31
C PRO A 29 16.66 -13.36 -20.82
N SER A 30 17.13 -14.62 -20.81
CA SER A 30 16.33 -15.77 -21.24
C SER A 30 15.22 -16.09 -20.24
N ALA A 31 15.48 -16.00 -18.94
CA ALA A 31 14.46 -16.16 -17.91
C ALA A 31 13.35 -15.11 -18.00
N ILE A 32 13.70 -13.83 -18.19
CA ILE A 32 12.73 -12.74 -18.38
C ILE A 32 11.88 -13.00 -19.62
N ALA A 33 12.51 -13.34 -20.76
CA ALA A 33 11.79 -13.62 -21.99
C ALA A 33 10.81 -14.80 -21.85
N ALA A 34 11.22 -15.89 -21.18
CA ALA A 34 10.36 -17.04 -20.93
C ALA A 34 9.16 -16.71 -20.05
N LEU A 35 9.38 -15.96 -18.95
CA LEU A 35 8.29 -15.54 -18.06
C LEU A 35 7.29 -14.62 -18.76
N MET A 36 7.79 -13.69 -19.59
CA MET A 36 6.95 -12.79 -20.37
C MET A 36 6.15 -13.52 -21.44
N ASP A 37 6.75 -14.50 -22.13
CA ASP A 37 6.03 -15.35 -23.07
C ASP A 37 4.91 -16.15 -22.40
N GLY A 38 5.16 -16.74 -21.23
CA GLY A 38 4.11 -17.40 -20.44
C GLY A 38 2.98 -16.45 -20.06
N LEU A 39 3.31 -15.21 -19.65
CA LEU A 39 2.30 -14.19 -19.34
C LEU A 39 1.46 -13.81 -20.58
N LEU A 40 2.09 -13.65 -21.74
CA LEU A 40 1.41 -13.35 -23.00
C LEU A 40 0.51 -14.49 -23.48
N ARG A 41 0.91 -15.74 -23.21
CA ARG A 41 0.09 -16.94 -23.47
C ARG A 41 -1.03 -17.16 -22.45
N GLY A 42 -1.15 -16.30 -21.44
CA GLY A 42 -2.18 -16.38 -20.40
C GLY A 42 -1.95 -17.50 -19.39
N GLU A 43 -0.71 -17.96 -19.23
CA GLU A 43 -0.36 -18.92 -18.20
C GLU A 43 -0.59 -18.31 -16.81
N ARG A 44 -1.31 -19.05 -15.95
CA ARG A 44 -1.63 -18.60 -14.60
C ARG A 44 -0.47 -18.83 -13.62
N ASP A 45 0.20 -19.97 -13.75
CA ASP A 45 1.23 -20.42 -12.83
C ASP A 45 2.55 -20.62 -13.58
N GLN A 46 3.61 -19.96 -13.10
CA GLN A 46 4.95 -20.05 -13.67
C GLN A 46 5.98 -20.13 -12.54
N VAL A 47 7.10 -20.81 -12.78
CA VAL A 47 8.15 -21.04 -11.78
C VAL A 47 9.50 -20.54 -12.30
N LEU A 48 10.07 -19.56 -11.62
CA LEU A 48 11.45 -19.13 -11.84
C LEU A 48 12.41 -19.97 -10.97
N LEU A 49 13.04 -20.98 -11.57
CA LEU A 49 14.06 -21.78 -10.89
C LEU A 49 15.42 -21.06 -10.91
N GLY A 50 15.64 -20.16 -9.95
CA GLY A 50 16.89 -19.40 -9.85
C GLY A 50 17.76 -19.80 -8.65
N VAL A 51 19.06 -20.07 -8.89
CA VAL A 51 20.04 -20.32 -7.82
C VAL A 51 20.21 -19.09 -6.93
N THR A 52 20.71 -19.26 -5.70
CA THR A 52 21.01 -18.14 -4.80
C THR A 52 22.07 -17.22 -5.43
N GLY A 53 21.89 -15.90 -5.31
CA GLY A 53 22.81 -14.91 -5.89
C GLY A 53 22.63 -14.62 -7.38
N SER A 54 21.72 -15.29 -8.08
CA SER A 54 21.47 -15.07 -9.52
C SER A 54 20.72 -13.76 -9.88
N GLY A 55 20.39 -12.90 -8.89
CA GLY A 55 19.64 -11.68 -9.14
C GLY A 55 18.15 -11.91 -9.45
N LYS A 56 17.49 -12.80 -8.68
CA LYS A 56 16.06 -13.09 -8.85
C LYS A 56 15.17 -11.85 -8.72
N THR A 57 15.44 -10.97 -7.77
CA THR A 57 14.67 -9.73 -7.61
C THR A 57 14.76 -8.85 -8.84
N PHE A 58 15.97 -8.67 -9.39
CA PHE A 58 16.19 -7.89 -10.61
C PHE A 58 15.51 -8.51 -11.83
N THR A 59 15.54 -9.84 -11.94
CA THR A 59 14.78 -10.59 -12.97
C THR A 59 13.29 -10.28 -12.87
N MET A 60 12.71 -10.35 -11.66
CA MET A 60 11.30 -10.06 -11.44
C MET A 60 10.95 -8.59 -11.63
N ALA A 61 11.84 -7.66 -11.29
CA ALA A 61 11.67 -6.23 -11.58
C ALA A 61 11.50 -6.01 -13.09
N HIS A 62 12.35 -6.62 -13.92
CA HIS A 62 12.18 -6.53 -15.38
C HIS A 62 10.88 -7.14 -15.89
N VAL A 63 10.39 -8.22 -15.28
CA VAL A 63 9.08 -8.78 -15.60
C VAL A 63 7.95 -7.80 -15.24
N ILE A 64 8.03 -7.14 -14.09
CA ILE A 64 7.06 -6.09 -13.68
C ILE A 64 7.09 -4.93 -14.67
N GLN A 65 8.28 -4.41 -14.99
CA GLN A 65 8.43 -3.34 -15.98
C GLN A 65 7.89 -3.73 -17.36
N GLN A 66 8.16 -4.95 -17.85
CA GLN A 66 7.69 -5.33 -19.19
C GLN A 66 6.19 -5.63 -19.23
N SER A 67 5.64 -6.19 -18.15
CA SER A 67 4.21 -6.52 -18.07
C SER A 67 3.33 -5.29 -17.82
N GLN A 68 3.85 -4.24 -17.19
CA GLN A 68 3.11 -3.02 -16.85
C GLN A 68 1.84 -3.31 -16.02
N ARG A 69 1.95 -4.22 -15.04
CA ARG A 69 0.84 -4.65 -14.20
C ARG A 69 1.12 -4.39 -12.71
N PRO A 70 0.14 -3.89 -11.94
CA PRO A 70 0.24 -3.88 -10.48
C PRO A 70 0.61 -5.28 -9.97
N SER A 71 1.55 -5.33 -9.04
CA SER A 71 2.19 -6.58 -8.62
C SER A 71 2.21 -6.72 -7.11
N LEU A 72 1.88 -7.93 -6.63
CA LEU A 72 1.95 -8.30 -5.21
C LEU A 72 3.09 -9.32 -5.02
N ILE A 73 4.06 -8.96 -4.19
CA ILE A 73 5.20 -9.80 -3.83
C ILE A 73 4.95 -10.35 -2.43
N LEU A 74 4.77 -11.67 -2.32
CA LEU A 74 4.56 -12.33 -1.03
C LEU A 74 5.87 -12.85 -0.45
N ALA A 75 6.22 -12.36 0.73
CA ALA A 75 7.35 -12.82 1.51
C ALA A 75 6.89 -13.64 2.74
N PRO A 76 7.60 -14.72 3.09
CA PRO A 76 7.23 -15.61 4.18
C PRO A 76 7.51 -15.01 5.57
N ASN A 77 8.31 -13.96 5.66
CA ASN A 77 8.65 -13.30 6.92
C ASN A 77 8.92 -11.79 6.72
N LYS A 78 8.85 -11.02 7.82
CA LYS A 78 9.04 -9.55 7.80
C LYS A 78 10.45 -9.15 7.35
N THR A 79 11.47 -9.94 7.66
CA THR A 79 12.87 -9.63 7.30
C THR A 79 13.07 -9.64 5.79
N LEU A 80 12.64 -10.72 5.12
CA LEU A 80 12.72 -10.81 3.66
C LEU A 80 11.79 -9.80 2.99
N ALA A 81 10.61 -9.55 3.57
CA ALA A 81 9.71 -8.50 3.07
C ALA A 81 10.38 -7.13 3.07
N ALA A 82 11.07 -6.76 4.16
CA ALA A 82 11.77 -5.48 4.25
C ALA A 82 12.93 -5.39 3.24
N GLN A 83 13.68 -6.49 3.03
CA GLN A 83 14.73 -6.55 2.02
C GLN A 83 14.17 -6.34 0.61
N LEU A 84 13.13 -7.07 0.23
CA LEU A 84 12.49 -6.95 -1.08
C LEU A 84 11.84 -5.58 -1.28
N TYR A 85 11.28 -4.99 -0.23
CA TYR A 85 10.76 -3.62 -0.27
C TYR A 85 11.88 -2.61 -0.56
N GLY A 86 13.03 -2.72 0.11
CA GLY A 86 14.21 -1.90 -0.16
C GLY A 86 14.70 -2.05 -1.60
N GLU A 87 14.94 -3.28 -2.05
CA GLU A 87 15.39 -3.57 -3.41
C GLU A 87 14.41 -3.04 -4.48
N MET A 88 13.10 -3.25 -4.30
CA MET A 88 12.10 -2.75 -5.24
C MET A 88 12.00 -1.23 -5.22
N THR A 89 12.14 -0.58 -4.07
CA THR A 89 12.15 0.89 -3.97
C THR A 89 13.36 1.47 -4.70
N GLU A 90 14.53 0.83 -4.59
CA GLU A 90 15.72 1.22 -5.35
C GLU A 90 15.54 1.02 -6.86
N PHE A 91 14.90 -0.07 -7.28
CA PHE A 91 14.63 -0.30 -8.71
C PHE A 91 13.56 0.63 -9.28
N PHE A 92 12.54 1.00 -8.51
CA PHE A 92 11.40 1.79 -9.00
C PHE A 92 11.21 3.08 -8.20
N PRO A 93 12.18 4.03 -8.21
CA PRO A 93 12.13 5.22 -7.37
C PRO A 93 11.00 6.19 -7.74
N GLU A 94 10.49 6.11 -8.97
CA GLU A 94 9.43 7.00 -9.49
C GLU A 94 8.03 6.37 -9.48
N ASN A 95 7.91 5.11 -9.03
CA ASN A 95 6.65 4.35 -8.95
C ASN A 95 6.24 4.09 -7.48
N SER A 96 5.00 3.65 -7.27
CA SER A 96 4.48 3.35 -5.93
C SER A 96 4.93 1.98 -5.45
N VAL A 97 6.08 1.92 -4.77
CA VAL A 97 6.52 0.74 -4.03
C VAL A 97 6.04 0.82 -2.58
N GLU A 98 5.22 -0.15 -2.17
CA GLU A 98 4.46 -0.12 -0.94
C GLU A 98 4.72 -1.34 -0.06
N TYR A 99 4.54 -1.18 1.26
CA TYR A 99 4.83 -2.22 2.25
C TYR A 99 3.60 -2.61 3.05
N PHE A 100 3.24 -3.90 3.04
CA PHE A 100 2.03 -4.40 3.67
C PHE A 100 2.27 -5.63 4.54
N VAL A 101 2.64 -5.40 5.80
CA VAL A 101 2.84 -6.46 6.80
C VAL A 101 1.98 -6.23 8.04
N SER A 102 1.96 -7.19 8.96
CA SER A 102 1.32 -6.99 10.26
C SER A 102 1.93 -5.78 10.97
N TYR A 103 1.07 -4.81 11.29
CA TYR A 103 1.37 -3.65 12.11
C TYR A 103 1.51 -3.93 13.61
N TYR A 104 1.39 -5.18 14.05
CA TYR A 104 1.67 -5.52 15.44
C TYR A 104 3.17 -5.80 15.62
N ASP A 105 3.80 -5.10 16.56
CA ASP A 105 5.13 -5.43 17.07
C ASP A 105 5.06 -6.63 18.02
N TYR A 106 3.99 -6.68 18.83
CA TYR A 106 3.64 -7.80 19.69
C TYR A 106 2.15 -8.10 19.55
N TYR A 107 1.79 -9.37 19.48
CA TYR A 107 0.41 -9.81 19.40
C TYR A 107 0.20 -11.13 20.13
N GLN A 108 -0.66 -11.10 21.14
CA GLN A 108 -1.20 -12.27 21.81
C GLN A 108 -2.69 -12.40 21.44
N PRO A 109 -3.09 -13.48 20.75
CA PRO A 109 -4.50 -13.71 20.46
C PRO A 109 -5.25 -14.03 21.77
N GLU A 110 -6.52 -13.66 21.78
CA GLU A 110 -7.46 -14.16 22.78
C GLU A 110 -7.60 -15.67 22.63
N ALA A 111 -7.46 -16.41 23.72
CA ALA A 111 -7.58 -17.86 23.70
C ALA A 111 -8.09 -18.39 25.04
N TYR A 112 -8.79 -19.51 24.98
CA TYR A 112 -9.14 -20.29 26.15
C TYR A 112 -8.43 -21.64 26.07
N VAL A 113 -7.74 -22.02 27.15
CA VAL A 113 -6.97 -23.27 27.27
C VAL A 113 -7.74 -24.25 28.16
N PRO A 114 -8.48 -25.22 27.60
CA PRO A 114 -9.40 -26.05 28.38
C PRO A 114 -8.70 -26.93 29.41
N ARG A 115 -7.47 -27.37 29.12
CA ARG A 115 -6.71 -28.28 29.99
C ARG A 115 -6.36 -27.66 31.34
N SER A 116 -6.14 -26.34 31.37
CA SER A 116 -5.76 -25.59 32.56
C SER A 116 -6.84 -24.63 33.04
N ASP A 117 -8.04 -24.69 32.41
CA ASP A 117 -9.14 -23.76 32.67
C ASP A 117 -8.66 -22.29 32.69
N THR A 118 -7.85 -21.93 31.69
CA THR A 118 -7.18 -20.63 31.65
C THR A 118 -7.68 -19.83 30.46
N TYR A 119 -8.22 -18.65 30.75
CA TYR A 119 -8.50 -17.64 29.74
C TYR A 119 -7.27 -16.73 29.58
N ILE A 120 -6.85 -16.55 28.33
CA ILE A 120 -5.75 -15.69 27.90
C ILE A 120 -6.37 -14.49 27.21
N GLU A 121 -6.24 -13.32 27.82
CA GLU A 121 -6.70 -12.06 27.25
C GLU A 121 -5.88 -11.67 26.02
N LYS A 122 -6.56 -10.98 25.10
CA LYS A 122 -5.91 -10.31 23.97
C LYS A 122 -5.01 -9.21 24.51
N ASP A 123 -3.75 -9.23 24.09
CA ASP A 123 -2.81 -8.14 24.31
C ASP A 123 -2.04 -7.86 23.02
N ALA A 124 -1.79 -6.61 22.70
CA ALA A 124 -1.12 -6.23 21.46
C ALA A 124 -0.47 -4.85 21.56
N SER A 125 0.66 -4.72 20.87
CA SER A 125 1.33 -3.44 20.64
C SER A 125 1.35 -3.13 19.14
N ILE A 126 0.89 -1.93 18.78
CA ILE A 126 0.81 -1.46 17.39
C ILE A 126 2.04 -0.62 17.06
N ASN A 127 2.60 -0.91 15.88
CA ASN A 127 3.63 -0.13 15.23
C ASN A 127 2.98 0.88 14.28
N GLU A 128 3.00 2.14 14.69
CA GLU A 128 2.34 3.22 13.97
C GLU A 128 2.95 3.52 12.59
N GLN A 129 4.25 3.25 12.42
CA GLN A 129 4.92 3.41 11.13
C GLN A 129 4.42 2.34 10.13
N ILE A 130 4.27 1.09 10.57
CA ILE A 130 3.75 0.03 9.71
C ILE A 130 2.27 0.26 9.39
N ASP A 131 1.48 0.74 10.35
CA ASP A 131 0.08 1.11 10.09
C ASP A 131 -0.03 2.17 8.99
N ARG A 132 0.82 3.20 9.06
CA ARG A 132 0.94 4.24 8.02
C ARG A 132 1.25 3.64 6.65
N MET A 133 2.22 2.73 6.58
CA MET A 133 2.59 2.06 5.32
C MET A 133 1.44 1.21 4.76
N ARG A 134 0.63 0.56 5.60
CA ARG A 134 -0.57 -0.18 5.17
C ARG A 134 -1.63 0.75 4.57
N HIS A 135 -1.83 1.92 5.18
CA HIS A 135 -2.73 2.94 4.63
C HIS A 135 -2.21 3.50 3.30
N SER A 136 -0.90 3.71 3.18
CA SER A 136 -0.24 4.08 1.91
C SER A 136 -0.51 3.04 0.83
N ALA A 137 -0.27 1.76 1.12
CA ALA A 137 -0.45 0.66 0.18
C ALA A 137 -1.89 0.55 -0.37
N THR A 138 -2.89 0.65 0.51
CA THR A 138 -4.29 0.57 0.10
C THR A 138 -4.73 1.78 -0.71
N ARG A 139 -4.22 2.98 -0.37
CA ARG A 139 -4.44 4.21 -1.14
C ARG A 139 -3.79 4.14 -2.51
N ALA A 140 -2.55 3.68 -2.60
CA ALA A 140 -1.81 3.57 -3.86
C ALA A 140 -2.56 2.72 -4.89
N LEU A 141 -3.16 1.60 -4.47
CA LEU A 141 -4.00 0.76 -5.35
C LEU A 141 -5.24 1.46 -5.90
N LEU A 142 -5.71 2.52 -5.26
CA LEU A 142 -6.87 3.30 -5.68
C LEU A 142 -6.49 4.46 -6.62
N GLU A 143 -5.28 4.97 -6.47
CA GLU A 143 -4.83 6.20 -7.13
C GLU A 143 -3.87 5.96 -8.30
N HIS A 144 -3.22 4.79 -8.35
CA HIS A 144 -2.11 4.49 -9.25
C HIS A 144 -2.23 3.09 -9.88
N ASP A 145 -1.80 2.97 -11.14
CA ASP A 145 -1.69 1.68 -11.85
C ASP A 145 -0.28 1.08 -11.76
N ASP A 146 0.71 1.88 -11.33
CA ASP A 146 2.11 1.53 -11.17
C ASP A 146 2.49 1.17 -9.72
N VAL A 147 1.75 0.22 -9.14
CA VAL A 147 1.92 -0.20 -7.74
C VAL A 147 2.60 -1.56 -7.61
N VAL A 148 3.69 -1.62 -6.83
CA VAL A 148 4.28 -2.88 -6.33
C VAL A 148 4.07 -2.95 -4.83
N ILE A 149 3.33 -3.94 -4.34
CA ILE A 149 3.16 -4.17 -2.91
C ILE A 149 4.04 -5.34 -2.48
N VAL A 150 4.93 -5.10 -1.54
CA VAL A 150 5.65 -6.17 -0.82
C VAL A 150 4.91 -6.48 0.47
N ALA A 151 4.39 -7.70 0.58
CA ALA A 151 3.50 -8.10 1.66
C ALA A 151 3.92 -9.39 2.36
N SER A 152 3.49 -9.52 3.61
CA SER A 152 3.45 -10.82 4.29
C SER A 152 2.08 -11.48 4.10
N VAL A 153 1.87 -12.64 4.74
CA VAL A 153 0.53 -13.27 4.83
C VAL A 153 -0.56 -12.34 5.37
N SER A 154 -0.22 -11.17 5.93
CA SER A 154 -1.22 -10.17 6.30
C SER A 154 -2.14 -9.75 5.14
N CYS A 155 -1.74 -9.90 3.88
CA CYS A 155 -2.57 -9.56 2.72
C CYS A 155 -3.78 -10.48 2.51
N ILE A 156 -3.84 -11.65 3.17
CA ILE A 156 -4.99 -12.56 3.10
C ILE A 156 -5.95 -12.38 4.29
N TYR A 157 -5.57 -11.54 5.26
CA TYR A 157 -6.43 -11.20 6.39
C TYR A 157 -7.41 -10.09 6.01
N GLY A 158 -8.59 -10.14 6.61
CA GLY A 158 -9.67 -9.21 6.33
C GLY A 158 -9.24 -7.75 6.55
N ILE A 159 -9.42 -6.95 5.50
CA ILE A 159 -9.51 -5.49 5.59
C ILE A 159 -10.96 -5.09 5.27
N GLY A 160 -11.37 -3.87 5.66
CA GLY A 160 -12.69 -3.35 5.29
C GLY A 160 -12.92 -3.43 3.77
N SER A 161 -14.18 -3.55 3.34
CA SER A 161 -14.49 -3.73 1.92
C SER A 161 -14.00 -2.54 1.07
N PHE A 162 -13.66 -2.81 -0.19
CA PHE A 162 -13.27 -1.77 -1.15
C PHE A 162 -14.34 -0.67 -1.25
N GLU A 163 -15.61 -1.04 -1.30
CA GLU A 163 -16.72 -0.09 -1.39
C GLU A 163 -16.78 0.79 -0.15
N THR A 164 -16.56 0.22 1.03
CA THR A 164 -16.51 0.95 2.29
C THR A 164 -15.33 1.92 2.30
N TYR A 165 -14.15 1.47 1.85
CA TYR A 165 -12.95 2.31 1.79
C TYR A 165 -13.06 3.43 0.76
N SER A 166 -13.64 3.16 -0.41
CA SER A 166 -13.91 4.16 -1.44
C SER A 166 -14.93 5.20 -0.96
N GLN A 167 -15.94 4.77 -0.22
CA GLN A 167 -16.87 5.66 0.48
C GLN A 167 -16.21 6.43 1.62
N MET A 168 -14.97 6.13 2.00
CA MET A 168 -14.21 6.86 3.02
C MET A 168 -13.24 7.89 2.43
N ILE A 169 -13.30 8.15 1.12
CA ILE A 169 -12.49 9.17 0.45
C ILE A 169 -13.22 10.52 0.47
N VAL A 170 -12.46 11.60 0.68
CA VAL A 170 -12.92 12.98 0.46
C VAL A 170 -12.06 13.58 -0.63
N GLU A 171 -12.64 13.73 -1.81
CA GLU A 171 -12.00 14.43 -2.92
C GLU A 171 -12.17 15.95 -2.73
N LEU A 172 -11.06 16.67 -2.83
CA LEU A 172 -11.02 18.13 -2.76
C LEU A 172 -10.14 18.64 -3.90
N ALA A 173 -10.68 19.49 -4.76
CA ALA A 173 -9.96 20.17 -5.82
C ALA A 173 -10.01 21.69 -5.66
N THR A 174 -8.99 22.38 -6.18
CA THR A 174 -8.99 23.85 -6.21
C THR A 174 -10.14 24.35 -7.07
N GLY A 175 -11.01 25.17 -6.48
CA GLY A 175 -12.22 25.71 -7.12
C GLY A 175 -13.53 25.05 -6.66
N ASP A 176 -13.46 23.98 -5.86
CA ASP A 176 -14.64 23.32 -5.32
C ASP A 176 -15.40 24.21 -4.33
N ARG A 177 -16.73 24.12 -4.38
CA ARG A 177 -17.63 24.75 -3.40
C ARG A 177 -17.95 23.75 -2.29
N VAL A 178 -17.20 23.83 -1.21
CA VAL A 178 -17.38 22.94 -0.05
C VAL A 178 -17.91 23.73 1.15
N GLU A 179 -19.01 23.26 1.75
CA GLU A 179 -19.48 23.83 3.01
C GLU A 179 -18.54 23.39 4.15
N ARG A 180 -17.89 24.35 4.80
CA ARG A 180 -16.90 24.10 5.86
C ARG A 180 -17.40 23.14 6.94
N ASN A 181 -18.57 23.37 7.51
CA ASN A 181 -19.09 22.51 8.59
C ASN A 181 -19.40 21.09 8.12
N LYS A 182 -19.80 20.92 6.85
CA LYS A 182 -20.01 19.61 6.24
C LYS A 182 -18.69 18.86 6.09
N LEU A 183 -17.63 19.54 5.64
CA LEU A 183 -16.28 18.97 5.57
C LEU A 183 -15.78 18.52 6.95
N LEU A 184 -15.93 19.35 7.99
CA LEU A 184 -15.48 18.99 9.34
C LEU A 184 -16.23 17.77 9.89
N ARG A 185 -17.55 17.68 9.70
CA ARG A 185 -18.33 16.48 10.09
C ARG A 185 -17.86 15.26 9.33
N ARG A 186 -17.61 15.41 8.04
CA ARG A 186 -17.11 14.34 7.19
C ARG A 186 -15.76 13.81 7.67
N LEU A 187 -14.83 14.68 8.04
CA LEU A 187 -13.54 14.25 8.60
C LEU A 187 -13.71 13.45 9.90
N VAL A 188 -14.67 13.83 10.76
CA VAL A 188 -14.99 13.06 11.98
C VAL A 188 -15.57 11.68 11.66
N GLU A 189 -16.46 11.58 10.66
CA GLU A 189 -16.98 10.27 10.18
C GLU A 189 -15.84 9.34 9.75
N LEU A 190 -14.79 9.91 9.15
CA LEU A 190 -13.57 9.23 8.71
C LEU A 190 -12.55 9.00 9.82
N GLN A 191 -12.96 9.11 11.08
CA GLN A 191 -12.15 8.88 12.27
C GLN A 191 -11.01 9.89 12.50
N TYR A 192 -11.01 11.03 11.80
CA TYR A 192 -10.10 12.12 12.17
C TYR A 192 -10.56 12.80 13.45
N LYS A 193 -9.59 13.19 14.29
CA LYS A 193 -9.85 13.90 15.54
C LYS A 193 -9.65 15.39 15.35
N ARG A 194 -10.55 16.22 15.91
CA ARG A 194 -10.30 17.66 15.96
C ARG A 194 -9.36 17.97 17.13
N ASN A 195 -8.22 18.60 16.85
CA ASN A 195 -7.32 19.08 17.90
C ASN A 195 -6.62 20.37 17.45
N ASP A 196 -7.03 21.49 18.04
CA ASP A 196 -6.53 22.81 17.68
C ASP A 196 -5.13 23.09 18.28
N THR A 197 -4.72 22.31 19.29
CA THR A 197 -3.46 22.48 20.05
C THR A 197 -2.36 21.54 19.57
N ASN A 198 -2.63 20.23 19.53
CA ASN A 198 -1.66 19.21 19.12
C ASN A 198 -1.99 18.70 17.71
N PHE A 199 -1.26 19.20 16.72
CA PHE A 199 -1.49 18.88 15.31
C PHE A 199 -0.57 17.74 14.87
N VAL A 200 -1.11 16.53 14.92
CA VAL A 200 -0.44 15.26 14.59
C VAL A 200 -1.26 14.50 13.54
N ARG A 201 -0.75 13.40 13.00
CA ARG A 201 -1.48 12.60 11.99
C ARG A 201 -2.88 12.19 12.46
N GLY A 202 -3.81 12.12 11.49
CA GLY A 202 -5.21 11.78 11.77
C GLY A 202 -5.96 12.89 12.52
N VAL A 203 -5.40 14.11 12.57
CA VAL A 203 -6.01 15.28 13.18
C VAL A 203 -6.34 16.33 12.12
N PHE A 204 -7.40 17.09 12.36
CA PHE A 204 -7.61 18.37 11.69
C PHE A 204 -7.83 19.50 12.69
N ARG A 205 -7.55 20.73 12.27
CA ARG A 205 -7.86 21.96 13.00
C ARG A 205 -8.46 23.01 12.07
N ALA A 206 -9.22 23.94 12.63
CA ALA A 206 -9.91 24.96 11.83
C ALA A 206 -9.61 26.36 12.40
N ARG A 207 -8.93 27.19 11.60
CA ARG A 207 -8.49 28.54 11.97
C ARG A 207 -9.11 29.56 11.03
N GLY A 208 -10.16 30.24 11.50
CA GLY A 208 -10.97 31.11 10.65
C GLY A 208 -11.51 30.34 9.44
N ASP A 209 -11.19 30.81 8.24
CA ASP A 209 -11.62 30.23 6.97
C ASP A 209 -10.73 29.08 6.49
N SER A 210 -9.59 28.84 7.16
CA SER A 210 -8.67 27.75 6.83
C SER A 210 -9.00 26.48 7.62
N VAL A 211 -8.99 25.33 6.94
CA VAL A 211 -9.02 24.00 7.54
C VAL A 211 -7.69 23.33 7.24
N GLU A 212 -6.96 22.98 8.28
CA GLU A 212 -5.69 22.26 8.18
C GLU A 212 -5.94 20.80 8.53
N ILE A 213 -5.54 19.88 7.66
CA ILE A 213 -5.75 18.44 7.80
C ILE A 213 -4.38 17.79 7.78
N PHE A 214 -4.10 16.92 8.76
CA PHE A 214 -2.90 16.10 8.77
C PHE A 214 -3.28 14.68 8.32
N PRO A 215 -3.00 14.31 7.06
CA PRO A 215 -3.42 13.02 6.52
C PRO A 215 -2.83 11.84 7.31
N ALA A 216 -3.60 10.76 7.48
CA ALA A 216 -3.18 9.59 8.24
C ALA A 216 -1.91 8.89 7.69
N HIS A 217 -1.56 9.14 6.42
CA HIS A 217 -0.43 8.51 5.73
C HIS A 217 0.87 9.36 5.74
N TYR A 218 0.86 10.60 6.24
CA TYR A 218 2.05 11.47 6.29
C TYR A 218 2.90 11.23 7.55
N GLU A 219 4.19 11.59 7.48
CA GLU A 219 5.13 11.53 8.61
C GLU A 219 4.82 12.59 9.68
N ASP A 220 5.13 12.29 10.96
CA ASP A 220 4.68 13.02 12.17
C ASP A 220 5.10 14.50 12.29
N ARG A 221 5.68 15.12 11.26
CA ARG A 221 6.02 16.55 11.27
C ARG A 221 5.77 17.21 9.91
N ALA A 222 5.08 18.35 9.97
CA ALA A 222 5.12 19.39 8.94
C ALA A 222 6.43 20.18 9.01
#